data_AF-A0A2V9PUE0-F1
#
_entry.id   AF-A0A2V9PUE0-F1
#
_cell.length_a   1.000
_cell.length_b   1.000
_cell.length_c   1.000
_cell.angle_alpha   90.00
_cell.angle_beta   90.00
_cell.angle_gamma   90.00
#
_symmetry.space_group_name_H-M   'P 1'
#
loop_
_entity.id
_entity.type
_entity.pdbx_description
1 polymer ?
#
loop_
_entity_poly.entity_id
_entity_poly.type
_entity_poly.pdbx_seq_one_letter_code
_entity_poly.pdbx_strand_id
1 'polypeptide(L)'
;MLTFGKDLRTERLMDRKQELRRLLARACAPLKYTEYIEGCGTASFQRVCELDLEGIVAKQKFGPYVTEREQSTWFKILNREYSQKDGREELFERERHQEPVAGWHSSKANESRTSVYGKAKMPVTNVVEAVLGRKQVKWDALWRLFAWLLDAQEGHALGSKVVDEFCRYSLGTTFESFKLRREYQLGVVKDGKGKWPDVALAIPSFQAPTHIVIMDDIDLRSPGSRHKLGNLTSYRRLAREQFPLAIVRAIVLTNAYDGSSMLKVYDGLGSETLD
;
A
#
# COMPACT_ATOMS: atom_id res chain seq x y z
N MET A 1 -9.51 29.44 12.54
CA MET A 1 -8.06 29.38 12.25
C MET A 1 -7.46 30.67 12.76
N LEU A 2 -7.00 30.70 14.01
CA LEU A 2 -6.32 31.84 14.60
C LEU A 2 -4.85 31.48 14.79
N THR A 3 -3.93 32.33 14.35
CA THR A 3 -2.50 32.16 14.63
C THR A 3 -2.01 33.41 15.34
N PHE A 4 -1.55 33.27 16.58
CA PHE A 4 -1.16 34.40 17.46
C PHE A 4 -2.20 35.54 17.50
N GLY A 5 -3.49 35.20 17.50
CA GLY A 5 -4.58 36.18 17.51
C GLY A 5 -4.98 36.76 16.14
N LYS A 6 -4.27 36.44 15.06
CA LYS A 6 -4.67 36.83 13.69
C LYS A 6 -5.64 35.82 13.09
N ASP A 7 -6.79 36.29 12.61
CA ASP A 7 -7.70 35.50 11.79
C ASP A 7 -7.19 35.44 10.36
N LEU A 8 -7.01 34.22 9.84
CA LEU A 8 -6.50 34.00 8.50
C LEU A 8 -7.59 33.57 7.52
N ARG A 9 -8.86 33.48 7.91
CA ARG A 9 -9.93 32.97 7.04
C ARG A 9 -10.08 33.75 5.74
N THR A 10 -9.85 35.06 5.75
CA THR A 10 -9.91 35.90 4.54
C THR A 10 -8.66 35.79 3.66
N GLU A 11 -7.59 35.20 4.16
CA GLU A 11 -6.32 35.03 3.43
C GLU A 11 -6.42 33.90 2.39
N ARG A 12 -5.56 33.98 1.37
CA ARG A 12 -5.49 32.98 0.29
C ARG A 12 -5.19 31.61 0.88
N LEU A 13 -5.74 30.56 0.27
CA LEU A 13 -5.50 29.17 0.70
C LEU A 13 -4.00 28.83 0.78
N MET A 14 -3.19 29.35 -0.13
CA MET A 14 -1.74 29.14 -0.12
C MET A 14 -1.04 29.76 1.09
N ASP A 15 -1.40 30.99 1.44
CA ASP A 15 -0.80 31.71 2.56
C ASP A 15 -1.18 31.02 3.89
N ARG A 16 -2.45 30.58 3.99
CA ARG A 16 -2.94 29.75 5.09
C ARG A 16 -2.18 28.42 5.23
N LYS A 17 -1.89 27.74 4.11
CA LYS A 17 -1.14 26.48 4.09
C LYS A 17 0.31 26.68 4.48
N GLN A 18 0.95 27.75 4.02
CA GLN A 18 2.31 28.09 4.42
C GLN A 18 2.40 28.36 5.92
N GLU A 19 1.46 29.13 6.46
CA GLU A 19 1.41 29.41 7.89
C GLU A 19 1.13 28.14 8.71
N LEU A 20 0.24 27.25 8.22
CA LEU A 20 0.01 25.95 8.84
C LEU A 20 1.30 25.11 8.86
N ARG A 21 2.07 25.06 7.76
CA ARG A 21 3.38 24.37 7.74
C ARG A 21 4.34 24.95 8.77
N ARG A 22 4.42 26.28 8.90
CA ARG A 22 5.28 26.96 9.88
C ARG A 22 4.90 26.60 11.32
N LEU A 23 3.60 26.52 11.61
CA LEU A 23 3.10 26.10 12.93
C LEU A 23 3.40 24.63 13.21
N LEU A 24 3.15 23.75 12.23
CA LEU A 24 3.38 22.32 12.37
C LEU A 24 4.87 21.95 12.45
N ALA A 25 5.77 22.74 11.85
CA ALA A 25 7.22 22.56 12.01
C ALA A 25 7.68 22.66 13.48
N ARG A 26 6.88 23.31 14.34
CA ARG A 26 7.12 23.44 15.78
C ARG A 26 6.28 22.49 16.62
N ALA A 27 5.40 21.70 16.00
CA ALA A 27 4.51 20.78 16.68
C ALA A 27 5.15 19.39 16.79
N CYS A 28 5.05 18.76 17.96
CA CYS A 28 5.37 17.34 18.12
C CYS A 28 4.22 16.47 17.58
N ALA A 29 4.51 15.20 17.27
CA ALA A 29 3.51 14.22 16.84
C ALA A 29 2.27 14.21 17.76
N PRO A 30 1.03 14.00 17.25
CA PRO A 30 0.69 13.20 16.06
C PRO A 30 0.22 13.99 14.82
N LEU A 31 0.31 15.32 14.81
CA LEU A 31 -0.26 16.13 13.73
C LEU A 31 0.53 15.97 12.42
N LYS A 32 -0.17 15.61 11.32
CA LYS A 32 0.41 15.52 9.97
C LYS A 32 -0.15 16.60 9.06
N TYR A 33 0.71 17.21 8.25
CA TYR A 33 0.32 18.14 7.20
C TYR A 33 -0.17 17.36 5.96
N THR A 34 -1.36 17.68 5.46
CA THR A 34 -1.87 17.07 4.22
C THR A 34 -1.33 17.81 3.00
N GLU A 35 -0.53 17.10 2.20
CA GLU A 35 -0.02 17.63 0.93
C GLU A 35 -1.13 17.84 -0.11
N TYR A 36 -0.80 18.57 -1.17
CA TYR A 36 -1.71 18.84 -2.28
C TYR A 36 -0.99 18.79 -3.61
N ILE A 37 -1.75 18.56 -4.68
CA ILE A 37 -1.26 18.54 -6.05
C ILE A 37 -1.79 19.81 -6.75
N GLU A 38 -0.90 20.55 -7.40
CA GLU A 38 -1.24 21.72 -8.20
C GLU A 38 -1.31 21.35 -9.68
N GLY A 39 -2.40 21.74 -10.36
CA GLY A 39 -2.72 21.17 -11.67
C GLY A 39 -3.04 19.67 -11.55
N CYS A 40 -3.45 19.01 -12.63
CA CYS A 40 -3.67 17.55 -12.65
C CYS A 40 -4.87 17.02 -11.83
N GLY A 41 -5.94 17.80 -11.64
CA GLY A 41 -7.15 17.36 -10.92
C GLY A 41 -7.79 16.08 -11.49
N THR A 42 -7.93 15.98 -12.82
CA THR A 42 -8.48 14.80 -13.50
C THR A 42 -7.63 13.55 -13.29
N ALA A 43 -6.31 13.66 -13.46
CA ALA A 43 -5.39 12.54 -13.25
C ALA A 43 -5.36 12.11 -11.77
N SER A 44 -5.44 13.07 -10.84
CA SER A 44 -5.52 12.80 -9.41
C SER A 44 -6.82 12.09 -9.04
N PHE A 45 -7.95 12.54 -9.61
CA PHE A 45 -9.25 11.89 -9.40
C PHE A 45 -9.28 10.49 -9.97
N GLN A 46 -8.76 10.28 -11.19
CA GLN A 46 -8.65 8.96 -11.78
C GLN A 46 -7.86 8.01 -10.88
N ARG A 47 -6.74 8.49 -10.30
CA ARG A 47 -5.93 7.69 -9.38
C ARG A 47 -6.65 7.38 -8.07
N VAL A 48 -7.42 8.34 -7.54
CA VAL A 48 -8.28 8.15 -6.37
C VAL A 48 -9.32 7.06 -6.63
N CYS A 49 -9.94 7.03 -7.81
CA CYS A 49 -10.90 5.99 -8.16
C CYS A 49 -10.24 4.61 -8.25
N GLU A 50 -9.06 4.51 -8.87
CA GLU A 50 -8.31 3.25 -8.97
C GLU A 50 -7.88 2.69 -7.62
N LEU A 51 -7.53 3.57 -6.68
CA LEU A 51 -7.14 3.21 -5.32
C LEU A 51 -8.36 2.92 -4.43
N ASP A 52 -9.56 2.96 -4.99
CA ASP A 52 -10.81 2.81 -4.25
C ASP A 52 -10.88 3.76 -3.04
N LEU A 53 -10.59 5.04 -3.29
CA LEU A 53 -10.68 6.11 -2.30
C LEU A 53 -11.95 6.94 -2.53
N GLU A 54 -12.44 7.57 -1.45
CA GLU A 54 -13.75 8.27 -1.45
C GLU A 54 -13.88 9.35 -2.54
N GLY A 55 -12.80 10.08 -2.83
CA GLY A 55 -12.83 11.19 -3.74
C GLY A 55 -11.69 12.17 -3.54
N ILE A 56 -11.78 13.32 -4.22
CA ILE A 56 -10.88 14.46 -4.01
C ILE A 56 -11.66 15.70 -3.56
N VAL A 57 -10.94 16.63 -2.94
CA VAL A 57 -11.46 17.98 -2.67
C VAL A 57 -10.62 18.99 -3.45
N ALA A 58 -11.20 19.56 -4.49
CA ALA A 58 -10.60 20.67 -5.22
C ALA A 58 -10.88 21.98 -4.48
N LYS A 59 -9.86 22.80 -4.29
CA LYS A 59 -9.97 24.10 -3.61
C LYS A 59 -9.27 25.14 -4.45
N GLN A 60 -9.91 26.29 -4.65
CA GLN A 60 -9.30 27.40 -5.38
C GLN A 60 -8.05 27.91 -4.63
N LYS A 61 -6.92 28.00 -5.33
CA LYS A 61 -5.60 28.37 -4.77
C LYS A 61 -5.60 29.71 -4.04
N PHE A 62 -6.34 30.68 -4.56
CA PHE A 62 -6.44 32.04 -4.02
C PHE A 62 -7.73 32.29 -3.23
N GLY A 63 -8.56 31.25 -3.04
CA GLY A 63 -9.86 31.38 -2.39
C GLY A 63 -9.74 31.57 -0.87
N PRO A 64 -10.59 32.43 -0.27
CA PRO A 64 -10.72 32.52 1.17
C PRO A 64 -11.33 31.25 1.77
N TYR A 65 -11.34 31.14 3.09
CA TYR A 65 -12.13 30.15 3.83
C TYR A 65 -13.51 30.73 4.10
N VAL A 66 -14.52 30.19 3.43
CA VAL A 66 -15.93 30.55 3.60
C VAL A 66 -16.67 29.33 4.15
N THR A 67 -17.45 29.53 5.20
CA THR A 67 -18.23 28.47 5.85
C THR A 67 -19.53 28.16 5.11
N GLU A 68 -20.10 29.16 4.44
CA GLU A 68 -21.30 29.02 3.61
C GLU A 68 -20.99 28.22 2.36
N ARG A 69 -21.78 27.17 2.10
CA ARG A 69 -21.52 26.20 1.04
C ARG A 69 -21.64 26.82 -0.34
N GLU A 70 -22.64 27.67 -0.51
CA GLU A 70 -23.01 28.33 -1.77
C GLU A 70 -21.93 29.30 -2.24
N GLN A 71 -21.17 29.86 -1.30
CA GLN A 71 -20.07 30.79 -1.56
C GLN A 71 -18.69 30.10 -1.53
N SER A 72 -18.64 28.83 -1.11
CA SER A 72 -17.38 28.11 -0.99
C SER A 72 -16.84 27.73 -2.36
N THR A 73 -15.55 27.95 -2.55
CA THR A 73 -14.83 27.57 -3.77
C THR A 73 -14.26 26.15 -3.66
N TRP A 74 -14.88 25.30 -2.84
CA TRP A 74 -14.44 23.94 -2.55
C TRP A 74 -15.38 22.95 -3.21
N PHE A 75 -14.83 22.10 -4.06
CA PHE A 75 -15.60 21.08 -4.76
C PHE A 75 -15.17 19.71 -4.27
N LYS A 76 -16.11 18.96 -3.69
CA LYS A 76 -15.93 17.54 -3.41
C LYS A 76 -16.34 16.74 -4.64
N ILE A 77 -15.39 15.97 -5.16
CA ILE A 77 -15.57 15.15 -6.36
C ILE A 77 -15.42 13.71 -5.89
N LEU A 78 -16.54 12.98 -5.87
CA LEU A 78 -16.64 11.66 -5.26
C LEU A 78 -16.44 10.55 -6.29
N ASN A 79 -15.67 9.53 -5.91
CA ASN A 79 -15.67 8.27 -6.63
C ASN A 79 -16.99 7.54 -6.36
N ARG A 80 -17.79 7.32 -7.41
CA ARG A 80 -19.09 6.64 -7.27
C ARG A 80 -18.93 5.16 -6.92
N GLU A 81 -17.83 4.56 -7.35
CA GLU A 81 -17.51 3.15 -7.18
C GLU A 81 -16.73 2.88 -5.87
N TYR A 82 -16.66 3.86 -4.96
CA TYR A 82 -15.94 3.72 -3.70
C TYR A 82 -16.55 2.61 -2.83
N SER A 83 -15.85 1.49 -2.66
CA SER A 83 -16.42 0.26 -2.09
C SER A 83 -16.83 0.39 -0.63
N GLN A 84 -16.14 1.23 0.15
CA GLN A 84 -16.46 1.45 1.56
C GLN A 84 -17.60 2.48 1.76
N LYS A 85 -18.21 2.97 0.69
CA LYS A 85 -19.43 3.78 0.79
C LYS A 85 -20.63 2.90 1.14
N ASP A 86 -20.68 1.68 0.62
CA ASP A 86 -21.78 0.75 0.81
C ASP A 86 -21.78 0.19 2.24
N GLY A 87 -22.92 0.27 2.93
CA GLY A 87 -23.07 -0.14 4.34
C GLY A 87 -22.51 0.86 5.37
N ARG A 88 -21.82 1.93 4.95
CA ARG A 88 -21.36 3.00 5.86
C ARG A 88 -22.55 3.72 6.52
N GLU A 89 -23.66 3.86 5.80
CA GLU A 89 -24.87 4.49 6.34
C GLU A 89 -25.46 3.69 7.51
N GLU A 90 -25.37 2.36 7.48
CA GLU A 90 -25.84 1.45 8.54
C GLU A 90 -24.99 1.56 9.83
N LEU A 91 -23.67 1.75 9.69
CA LEU A 91 -22.78 2.03 10.82
C LEU A 91 -23.16 3.34 11.53
N PHE A 92 -23.53 4.36 10.76
CA PHE A 92 -24.01 5.64 11.29
C PHE A 92 -25.52 5.64 11.63
N GLU A 93 -26.30 4.64 11.21
CA GLU A 93 -27.71 4.49 11.61
C GLU A 93 -27.83 3.87 13.00
N ARG A 94 -26.95 2.93 13.36
CA ARG A 94 -26.90 2.36 14.72
C ARG A 94 -26.65 3.41 15.80
N GLU A 95 -25.91 4.47 15.48
CA GLU A 95 -25.62 5.59 16.40
C GLU A 95 -26.58 6.77 16.25
N ARG A 96 -27.22 6.96 15.08
CA ARG A 96 -28.18 8.06 14.84
C ARG A 96 -29.46 7.99 15.70
N HIS A 97 -29.79 6.84 16.28
CA HIS A 97 -30.97 6.70 17.15
C HIS A 97 -30.75 7.20 18.59
N GLN A 98 -29.55 7.66 18.96
CA GLN A 98 -29.28 8.25 20.28
C GLN A 98 -28.96 9.76 20.26
N GLU A 99 -28.82 10.37 19.09
CA GLU A 99 -28.60 11.81 18.97
C GLU A 99 -29.80 12.50 18.29
N PRO A 100 -30.23 13.69 18.73
CA PRO A 100 -31.29 14.43 18.06
C PRO A 100 -30.74 14.98 16.74
N VAL A 101 -31.09 14.37 15.60
CA VAL A 101 -30.67 14.85 14.28
C VAL A 101 -31.84 15.45 13.51
N ALA A 102 -31.65 16.69 13.05
CA ALA A 102 -32.56 17.39 12.15
C ALA A 102 -32.63 16.68 10.78
N GLY A 103 -33.86 16.38 10.36
CA GLY A 103 -34.17 15.40 9.32
C GLY A 103 -33.63 15.68 7.92
N TRP A 104 -33.15 14.62 7.27
CA TRP A 104 -32.92 14.56 5.83
C TRP A 104 -33.34 13.16 5.32
N HIS A 105 -34.32 13.14 4.42
CA HIS A 105 -34.98 11.95 3.87
C HIS A 105 -34.31 11.43 2.58
N SER A 106 -34.28 10.09 2.44
CA SER A 106 -34.77 9.25 1.32
C SER A 106 -34.38 9.56 -0.13
N SER A 107 -33.77 8.58 -0.80
CA SER A 107 -34.25 8.09 -2.11
C SER A 107 -33.79 6.67 -2.41
N LYS A 108 -34.67 5.91 -3.08
CA LYS A 108 -34.78 4.45 -3.14
C LYS A 108 -33.65 3.75 -3.90
N ALA A 109 -33.35 2.54 -3.40
CA ALA A 109 -32.51 1.52 -3.98
C ALA A 109 -32.92 1.13 -5.43
N ASN A 110 -31.93 0.68 -6.20
CA ASN A 110 -32.18 -0.30 -7.23
C ASN A 110 -31.16 -1.43 -7.07
N GLU A 111 -31.67 -2.60 -6.68
CA GLU A 111 -30.96 -3.86 -6.62
C GLU A 111 -30.51 -4.31 -8.02
N SER A 112 -29.61 -5.30 -7.99
CA SER A 112 -29.14 -6.17 -9.06
C SER A 112 -27.81 -5.78 -9.72
N ARG A 113 -26.71 -6.22 -9.10
CA ARG A 113 -25.62 -6.86 -9.85
C ARG A 113 -24.73 -7.71 -8.97
N THR A 114 -24.66 -8.98 -9.36
CA THR A 114 -23.95 -10.09 -8.75
C THR A 114 -22.44 -9.83 -8.68
N SER A 115 -21.87 -10.14 -7.51
CA SER A 115 -20.46 -10.14 -7.13
C SER A 115 -19.51 -10.70 -8.21
N VAL A 116 -18.56 -9.86 -8.68
CA VAL A 116 -17.46 -10.28 -9.58
C VAL A 116 -16.18 -10.67 -8.81
N TYR A 117 -16.12 -10.48 -7.50
CA TYR A 117 -15.02 -11.01 -6.68
C TYR A 117 -15.32 -12.44 -6.25
N GLY A 118 -15.17 -13.36 -7.22
CA GLY A 118 -15.07 -14.78 -6.92
C GLY A 118 -13.95 -15.02 -5.91
N LYS A 119 -14.22 -15.88 -4.91
CA LYS A 119 -13.24 -16.44 -3.96
C LYS A 119 -11.85 -16.50 -4.58
N ALA A 120 -10.93 -15.64 -4.15
CA ALA A 120 -9.57 -15.61 -4.67
C ALA A 120 -8.95 -17.00 -4.47
N LYS A 121 -8.76 -17.71 -5.58
CA LYS A 121 -8.03 -18.97 -5.64
C LYS A 121 -6.58 -18.64 -5.24
N MET A 122 -5.99 -19.41 -4.33
CA MET A 122 -4.60 -19.23 -3.90
C MET A 122 -3.71 -19.00 -5.13
N PRO A 123 -2.79 -18.01 -5.13
CA PRO A 123 -1.76 -18.02 -6.15
C PRO A 123 -0.99 -19.32 -5.99
N VAL A 124 -1.06 -20.18 -7.01
CA VAL A 124 -0.29 -21.43 -7.13
C VAL A 124 1.18 -21.15 -7.44
N THR A 125 1.64 -19.91 -7.26
CA THR A 125 2.94 -19.44 -7.71
C THR A 125 3.62 -18.56 -6.66
N ASN A 126 4.93 -18.72 -6.52
CA ASN A 126 5.86 -17.92 -5.71
C ASN A 126 6.15 -16.53 -6.31
N VAL A 127 5.18 -15.93 -7.01
CA VAL A 127 5.32 -14.66 -7.72
C VAL A 127 4.23 -13.71 -7.26
N VAL A 128 4.62 -12.53 -6.76
CA VAL A 128 3.71 -11.50 -6.29
C VAL A 128 3.88 -10.26 -7.15
N GLU A 129 2.78 -9.81 -7.74
CA GLU A 129 2.75 -8.56 -8.48
C GLU A 129 2.54 -7.38 -7.52
N ALA A 130 3.45 -6.41 -7.56
CA ALA A 130 3.38 -5.22 -6.73
C ALA A 130 3.18 -3.97 -7.60
N VAL A 131 1.93 -3.58 -7.80
CA VAL A 131 1.56 -2.40 -8.59
C VAL A 131 1.54 -1.14 -7.71
N LEU A 132 2.70 -0.50 -7.54
CA LEU A 132 2.82 0.73 -6.71
C LEU A 132 2.49 2.05 -7.46
N GLY A 133 1.95 1.97 -8.69
CA GLY A 133 1.46 3.13 -9.45
C GLY A 133 1.79 3.08 -10.96
N ARG A 134 1.30 4.06 -11.73
CA ARG A 134 1.39 4.09 -13.21
C ARG A 134 2.78 4.41 -13.79
N LYS A 135 3.79 4.73 -12.97
CA LYS A 135 5.18 4.98 -13.41
C LYS A 135 6.10 3.96 -12.77
N GLN A 136 7.07 3.44 -13.55
CA GLN A 136 8.14 2.59 -13.02
C GLN A 136 8.84 3.30 -11.85
N VAL A 137 8.65 2.77 -10.64
CA VAL A 137 9.43 3.13 -9.47
C VAL A 137 10.79 2.42 -9.60
N LYS A 138 11.89 3.12 -9.31
CA LYS A 138 13.22 2.49 -9.24
C LYS A 138 13.20 1.39 -8.18
N TRP A 139 13.86 0.25 -8.43
CA TRP A 139 13.89 -0.90 -7.51
C TRP A 139 14.29 -0.51 -6.08
N ASP A 140 15.33 0.30 -5.90
CA ASP A 140 15.74 0.75 -4.55
C ASP A 140 14.62 1.51 -3.81
N ALA A 141 13.88 2.35 -4.52
CA ALA A 141 12.76 3.10 -3.94
C ALA A 141 11.56 2.17 -3.67
N LEU A 142 11.33 1.19 -4.54
CA LEU A 142 10.29 0.17 -4.37
C LEU A 142 10.57 -0.65 -3.11
N TRP A 143 11.78 -1.19 -2.94
CA TRP A 143 12.14 -2.01 -1.80
C TRP A 143 12.13 -1.24 -0.47
N ARG A 144 12.54 0.03 -0.49
CA ARG A 144 12.41 0.91 0.68
C ARG A 144 10.95 1.11 1.07
N LEU A 145 10.09 1.40 0.09
CA LEU A 145 8.65 1.58 0.33
C LEU A 145 8.00 0.27 0.79
N PHE A 146 8.34 -0.85 0.17
CA PHE A 146 7.79 -2.16 0.49
C PHE A 146 8.20 -2.63 1.89
N ALA A 147 9.48 -2.51 2.24
CA ALA A 147 9.96 -2.80 3.59
C ALA A 147 9.30 -1.89 4.64
N TRP A 148 9.12 -0.61 4.32
CA TRP A 148 8.42 0.34 5.20
C TRP A 148 6.93 0.01 5.37
N LEU A 149 6.24 -0.41 4.31
CA LEU A 149 4.84 -0.85 4.37
C LEU A 149 4.64 -2.13 5.19
N LEU A 150 5.65 -3.00 5.20
CA LEU A 150 5.65 -4.23 5.99
C LEU A 150 6.20 -4.04 7.41
N ASP A 151 6.68 -2.85 7.78
CA ASP A 151 7.11 -2.58 9.14
C ASP A 151 5.97 -1.96 9.95
N ALA A 152 5.24 -2.80 10.67
CA ALA A 152 4.12 -2.38 11.50
C ALA A 152 4.50 -1.36 12.61
N GLN A 153 5.79 -1.18 12.91
CA GLN A 153 6.27 -0.21 13.91
C GLN A 153 6.42 1.22 13.35
N GLU A 154 6.44 1.41 12.04
CA GLU A 154 6.72 2.70 11.38
C GLU A 154 5.55 3.71 11.43
N GLY A 155 4.46 3.40 12.15
CA GLY A 155 3.40 4.38 12.45
C GLY A 155 2.66 4.92 11.21
N HIS A 156 2.64 4.16 10.11
CA HIS A 156 2.01 4.53 8.85
C HIS A 156 0.48 4.44 8.84
N ALA A 157 -0.15 4.15 9.98
CA ALA A 157 -1.61 4.06 10.19
C ALA A 157 -2.36 3.01 9.35
N LEU A 158 -1.67 2.30 8.45
CA LEU A 158 -2.21 1.12 7.77
C LEU A 158 -2.28 -0.12 8.69
N GLY A 159 -1.66 -0.04 9.89
CA GLY A 159 -1.73 -1.06 10.94
C GLY A 159 -1.15 -2.42 10.53
N SER A 160 -1.51 -3.49 11.26
CA SER A 160 -1.16 -4.87 10.89
C SER A 160 -1.82 -5.32 9.59
N LYS A 161 -2.81 -4.57 9.06
CA LYS A 161 -3.63 -4.99 7.91
C LYS A 161 -2.82 -5.28 6.66
N VAL A 162 -1.82 -4.47 6.34
CA VAL A 162 -0.96 -4.67 5.14
C VAL A 162 -0.18 -5.97 5.26
N VAL A 163 0.37 -6.23 6.45
CA VAL A 163 1.07 -7.48 6.75
C VAL A 163 0.10 -8.64 6.70
N ASP A 164 -1.06 -8.52 7.35
CA ASP A 164 -2.06 -9.58 7.41
C ASP A 164 -2.54 -9.94 6.00
N GLU A 165 -2.77 -8.95 5.15
CA GLU A 165 -3.15 -9.14 3.76
C GLU A 165 -2.01 -9.73 2.93
N PHE A 166 -0.78 -9.25 3.11
CA PHE A 166 0.41 -9.82 2.48
C PHE A 166 0.60 -11.30 2.85
N CYS A 167 0.55 -11.63 4.14
CA CYS A 167 0.67 -13.01 4.62
C CYS A 167 -0.50 -13.86 4.15
N ARG A 168 -1.74 -13.35 4.19
CA ARG A 168 -2.91 -14.09 3.71
C ARG A 168 -2.82 -14.38 2.22
N TYR A 169 -2.32 -13.43 1.42
CA TYR A 169 -2.12 -13.59 -0.02
C TYR A 169 -0.96 -14.55 -0.35
N SER A 170 0.20 -14.38 0.31
CA SER A 170 1.43 -15.10 -0.03
C SER A 170 1.63 -16.42 0.72
N LEU A 171 1.09 -16.55 1.92
CA LEU A 171 1.25 -17.69 2.83
C LEU A 171 -0.08 -18.40 3.14
N GLY A 172 -1.21 -17.83 2.74
CA GLY A 172 -2.54 -18.42 2.97
C GLY A 172 -3.06 -18.27 4.39
N THR A 173 -2.32 -17.60 5.27
CA THR A 173 -2.67 -17.39 6.67
C THR A 173 -2.06 -16.09 7.20
N THR A 174 -2.50 -15.64 8.37
CA THR A 174 -1.90 -14.51 9.10
C THR A 174 -1.03 -15.00 10.23
N PHE A 175 -0.12 -14.15 10.71
CA PHE A 175 0.78 -14.45 11.82
C PHE A 175 0.81 -13.29 12.80
N GLU A 176 0.89 -13.58 14.09
CA GLU A 176 0.88 -12.56 15.15
C GLU A 176 2.15 -11.71 15.16
N SER A 177 3.29 -12.28 14.75
CA SER A 177 4.57 -11.57 14.73
C SER A 177 5.49 -12.08 13.64
N PHE A 178 6.34 -11.18 13.16
CA PHE A 178 7.39 -11.46 12.20
C PHE A 178 8.49 -10.40 12.33
N LYS A 179 9.65 -10.67 11.73
CA LYS A 179 10.76 -9.73 11.58
C LYS A 179 11.13 -9.60 10.11
N LEU A 180 11.38 -8.37 9.68
CA LEU A 180 11.83 -8.04 8.34
C LEU A 180 13.28 -7.57 8.39
N ARG A 181 14.09 -7.96 7.40
CA ARG A 181 15.43 -7.43 7.16
C ARG A 181 15.63 -7.18 5.67
N ARG A 182 16.16 -6.01 5.32
CA ARG A 182 16.69 -5.75 3.98
C ARG A 182 18.10 -6.29 3.88
N GLU A 183 18.50 -6.74 2.70
CA GLU A 183 19.84 -7.28 2.44
C GLU A 183 20.22 -8.32 3.51
N TYR A 184 19.43 -9.38 3.61
CA TYR A 184 19.67 -10.43 4.60
C TYR A 184 20.64 -11.48 4.07
N GLN A 185 21.74 -11.74 4.77
CA GLN A 185 22.71 -12.74 4.33
C GLN A 185 22.14 -14.16 4.45
N LEU A 186 22.15 -14.89 3.33
CA LEU A 186 21.91 -16.33 3.32
C LEU A 186 23.22 -17.09 3.12
N GLY A 187 23.45 -18.08 3.97
CA GLY A 187 24.63 -18.93 3.94
C GLY A 187 25.95 -18.21 4.28
N VAL A 188 27.06 -18.90 4.03
CA VAL A 188 28.41 -18.40 4.33
C VAL A 188 28.93 -17.56 3.16
N VAL A 189 29.50 -16.39 3.46
CA VAL A 189 30.24 -15.59 2.48
C VAL A 189 31.57 -16.29 2.18
N LYS A 190 31.79 -16.69 0.94
CA LYS A 190 33.08 -17.22 0.45
C LYS A 190 33.68 -16.26 -0.56
N ASP A 191 34.95 -15.90 -0.38
CA ASP A 191 35.71 -15.02 -1.29
C ASP A 191 35.02 -13.67 -1.58
N GLY A 192 34.36 -13.09 -0.57
CA GLY A 192 33.62 -11.84 -0.70
C GLY A 192 32.31 -11.94 -1.50
N LYS A 193 31.91 -13.14 -1.94
CA LYS A 193 30.67 -13.40 -2.68
C LYS A 193 29.64 -14.04 -1.76
N GLY A 194 28.75 -13.20 -1.22
CA GLY A 194 27.57 -13.62 -0.46
C GLY A 194 26.29 -13.64 -1.31
N LYS A 195 25.23 -14.21 -0.74
CA LYS A 195 23.89 -14.21 -1.33
C LYS A 195 22.96 -13.41 -0.43
N TRP A 196 22.39 -12.34 -0.99
CA TRP A 196 21.69 -11.29 -0.27
C TRP A 196 20.39 -10.99 -1.01
N PRO A 197 19.26 -11.65 -0.67
CA PRO A 197 17.95 -11.17 -1.09
C PRO A 197 17.72 -9.73 -0.64
N ASP A 198 16.99 -8.97 -1.46
CA ASP A 198 16.63 -7.58 -1.19
C ASP A 198 15.86 -7.46 0.14
N VAL A 199 14.94 -8.39 0.38
CA VAL A 199 14.17 -8.48 1.63
C VAL A 199 14.04 -9.94 2.08
N ALA A 200 14.21 -10.18 3.37
CA ALA A 200 13.82 -11.42 4.03
C ALA A 200 12.84 -11.13 5.17
N LEU A 201 11.86 -12.01 5.32
CA LEU A 201 10.88 -11.99 6.39
C LEU A 201 10.91 -13.33 7.13
N ALA A 202 10.98 -13.28 8.45
CA ALA A 202 11.02 -14.44 9.32
C ALA A 202 9.88 -14.42 10.34
N ILE A 203 9.17 -15.53 10.46
CA ILE A 203 8.03 -15.67 11.37
C ILE A 203 8.36 -16.70 12.45
N PRO A 204 8.32 -16.36 13.75
CA PRO A 204 8.17 -15.00 14.29
C PRO A 204 9.48 -14.19 14.27
N SER A 205 10.63 -14.87 14.14
CA SER A 205 11.96 -14.26 14.23
C SER A 205 13.00 -15.03 13.43
N PHE A 206 14.16 -14.41 13.17
CA PHE A 206 15.28 -15.07 12.47
C PHE A 206 16.05 -16.07 13.33
N GLN A 207 15.85 -16.08 14.66
CA GLN A 207 16.51 -17.02 15.57
C GLN A 207 15.88 -18.41 15.52
N ALA A 208 14.55 -18.46 15.41
CA ALA A 208 13.78 -19.70 15.37
C ALA A 208 12.54 -19.51 14.47
N PRO A 209 12.73 -19.40 13.15
CA PRO A 209 11.62 -19.20 12.23
C PRO A 209 10.83 -20.51 12.03
N THR A 210 9.51 -20.41 12.07
CA THR A 210 8.58 -21.39 11.50
C THR A 210 8.45 -21.19 9.98
N HIS A 211 8.57 -19.96 9.51
CA HIS A 211 8.54 -19.60 8.09
C HIS A 211 9.63 -18.60 7.77
N ILE A 212 10.25 -18.77 6.60
CA ILE A 212 11.18 -17.82 5.99
C ILE A 212 10.65 -17.47 4.60
N VAL A 213 10.46 -16.18 4.37
CA VAL A 213 10.07 -15.63 3.08
C VAL A 213 11.22 -14.79 2.53
N ILE A 214 11.67 -15.13 1.34
CA ILE A 214 12.80 -14.50 0.65
C ILE A 214 12.23 -13.73 -0.52
N MET A 215 12.64 -12.47 -0.69
CA MET A 215 12.10 -11.61 -1.74
C MET A 215 13.21 -10.95 -2.56
N ASP A 216 13.05 -10.96 -3.87
CA ASP A 216 13.94 -10.34 -4.85
C ASP A 216 13.11 -9.90 -6.06
N ASP A 217 13.66 -8.99 -6.87
CA ASP A 217 12.94 -8.37 -7.96
C ASP A 217 13.15 -9.08 -9.30
N ILE A 218 12.20 -8.90 -10.22
CA ILE A 218 12.37 -9.29 -11.61
C ILE A 218 12.19 -8.10 -12.55
N ASP A 219 13.24 -7.75 -13.29
CA ASP A 219 13.17 -6.66 -14.27
C ASP A 219 12.51 -7.15 -15.58
N LEU A 220 11.36 -6.57 -15.90
CA LEU A 220 10.59 -6.86 -17.11
C LEU A 220 11.19 -6.27 -18.39
N ARG A 221 12.16 -5.35 -18.29
CA ARG A 221 12.83 -4.76 -19.48
C ARG A 221 13.79 -5.74 -20.15
N SER A 222 14.05 -6.88 -19.53
CA SER A 222 14.74 -8.02 -20.12
C SER A 222 14.04 -9.30 -19.65
N PRO A 223 12.89 -9.65 -20.27
CA PRO A 223 12.14 -10.85 -19.90
C PRO A 223 13.03 -12.06 -20.16
N GLY A 224 13.67 -12.58 -19.10
CA GLY A 224 14.65 -13.66 -19.21
C GLY A 224 16.07 -13.39 -18.70
N SER A 225 16.29 -12.44 -17.78
CA SER A 225 17.52 -12.48 -16.97
C SER A 225 17.55 -13.75 -16.12
N ARG A 226 17.97 -14.87 -16.73
CA ARG A 226 18.15 -16.19 -16.07
C ARG A 226 19.02 -16.10 -14.82
N HIS A 227 19.80 -15.03 -14.68
CA HIS A 227 20.64 -14.77 -13.51
C HIS A 227 19.82 -14.51 -12.24
N LYS A 228 18.76 -13.69 -12.29
CA LYS A 228 17.92 -13.41 -11.11
C LYS A 228 17.08 -14.63 -10.71
N LEU A 229 16.61 -15.38 -11.70
CA LEU A 229 15.93 -16.66 -11.48
C LEU A 229 16.86 -17.68 -10.80
N GLY A 230 18.11 -17.80 -11.27
CA GLY A 230 19.13 -18.65 -10.62
C GLY A 230 19.50 -18.21 -9.21
N ASN A 231 19.39 -16.91 -8.88
CA ASN A 231 19.58 -16.41 -7.53
C ASN A 231 18.46 -16.88 -6.59
N LEU A 232 17.20 -16.87 -7.03
CA LEU A 232 16.07 -17.35 -6.22
C LEU A 232 16.19 -18.83 -5.84
N THR A 233 16.55 -19.69 -6.80
CA THR A 233 16.81 -21.11 -6.52
C THR A 233 17.94 -21.26 -5.51
N SER A 234 19.01 -20.46 -5.66
CA SER A 234 20.14 -20.46 -4.72
C SER A 234 19.72 -19.99 -3.32
N TYR A 235 18.93 -18.92 -3.21
CA TYR A 235 18.45 -18.42 -1.93
C TYR A 235 17.57 -19.44 -1.22
N ARG A 236 16.64 -20.08 -1.95
CA ARG A 236 15.75 -21.10 -1.37
C ARG A 236 16.54 -22.28 -0.83
N ARG A 237 17.55 -22.75 -1.58
CA ARG A 237 18.46 -23.81 -1.12
C ARG A 237 19.21 -23.38 0.15
N LEU A 238 19.86 -22.22 0.13
CA LEU A 238 20.62 -21.72 1.28
C LEU A 238 19.74 -21.48 2.51
N ALA A 239 18.51 -20.99 2.32
CA ALA A 239 17.57 -20.80 3.42
C ALA A 239 17.08 -22.14 4.00
N ARG A 240 16.88 -23.18 3.18
CA ARG A 240 16.57 -24.53 3.68
C ARG A 240 17.74 -25.14 4.45
N GLU A 241 18.98 -24.90 4.02
CA GLU A 241 20.18 -25.33 4.74
C GLU A 241 20.32 -24.59 6.09
N GLN A 242 20.06 -23.27 6.09
CA GLN A 242 20.18 -22.43 7.28
C GLN A 242 19.00 -22.60 8.27
N PHE A 243 17.81 -22.94 7.77
CA PHE A 243 16.58 -23.07 8.54
C PHE A 243 15.84 -24.37 8.18
N PRO A 244 16.37 -25.54 8.56
CA PRO A 244 15.86 -26.85 8.09
C PRO A 244 14.46 -27.19 8.59
N LEU A 245 14.01 -26.57 9.68
CA LEU A 245 12.67 -26.76 10.25
C LEU A 245 11.65 -25.73 9.76
N ALA A 246 12.08 -24.70 9.01
CA ALA A 246 11.20 -23.64 8.57
C ALA A 246 10.59 -23.95 7.19
N ILE A 247 9.36 -23.53 6.97
CA ILE A 247 8.78 -23.47 5.63
C ILE A 247 9.43 -22.30 4.89
N VAL A 248 10.16 -22.61 3.81
CA VAL A 248 10.85 -21.61 2.99
C VAL A 248 10.02 -21.28 1.76
N ARG A 249 9.62 -20.01 1.63
CA ARG A 249 9.04 -19.44 0.41
C ARG A 249 9.99 -18.44 -0.22
N ALA A 250 10.07 -18.48 -1.55
CA ALA A 250 10.63 -17.40 -2.33
C ALA A 250 9.45 -16.61 -2.92
N ILE A 251 9.53 -15.30 -2.95
CA ILE A 251 8.52 -14.43 -3.55
C ILE A 251 9.26 -13.50 -4.49
N VAL A 252 8.88 -13.51 -5.76
CA VAL A 252 9.40 -12.55 -6.71
C VAL A 252 8.49 -11.35 -6.75
N LEU A 253 9.06 -10.15 -6.60
CA LEU A 253 8.34 -8.90 -6.81
C LEU A 253 8.57 -8.38 -8.23
N THR A 254 7.49 -7.99 -8.88
CA THR A 254 7.51 -7.31 -10.17
C THR A 254 6.83 -5.94 -10.05
N ASN A 255 7.35 -4.93 -10.76
CA ASN A 255 6.68 -3.65 -10.93
C ASN A 255 5.93 -3.57 -12.28
N ALA A 256 5.50 -4.73 -12.79
CA ALA A 256 4.61 -4.86 -13.94
C ALA A 256 3.41 -3.93 -13.79
N TYR A 257 2.94 -3.41 -14.92
CA TYR A 257 1.68 -2.68 -14.95
C TYR A 257 0.47 -3.63 -14.82
N ASP A 258 0.59 -4.84 -15.35
CA ASP A 258 -0.39 -5.91 -15.23
C ASP A 258 0.27 -7.30 -15.38
N GLY A 259 -0.46 -8.33 -14.94
CA GLY A 259 -0.05 -9.72 -15.02
C GLY A 259 0.06 -10.31 -16.44
N SER A 260 -0.35 -9.59 -17.50
CA SER A 260 -0.20 -10.07 -18.89
C SER A 260 1.27 -10.17 -19.31
N SER A 261 2.12 -9.34 -18.71
CA SER A 261 3.57 -9.33 -18.90
C SER A 261 4.28 -10.47 -18.16
N MET A 262 3.58 -11.18 -17.26
CA MET A 262 4.14 -12.20 -16.38
C MET A 262 4.08 -13.62 -16.94
N LEU A 263 3.28 -13.89 -17.99
CA LEU A 263 3.22 -15.21 -18.65
C LEU A 263 4.61 -15.73 -19.04
N LYS A 264 5.44 -14.87 -19.65
CA LYS A 264 6.83 -15.20 -20.03
C LYS A 264 7.75 -15.43 -18.83
N VAL A 265 7.44 -14.84 -17.68
CA VAL A 265 8.18 -15.02 -16.43
C VAL A 265 7.86 -16.38 -15.82
N TYR A 266 6.58 -16.76 -15.79
CA TYR A 266 6.12 -18.07 -15.35
C TYR A 266 6.75 -19.21 -16.18
N ASP A 267 6.79 -19.07 -17.51
CA ASP A 267 7.43 -20.05 -18.40
C ASP A 267 8.94 -20.21 -18.13
N GLY A 268 9.60 -19.16 -17.64
CA GLY A 268 11.03 -19.16 -17.34
C GLY A 268 11.40 -19.66 -15.94
N LEU A 269 10.46 -19.68 -14.99
CA LEU A 269 10.71 -19.98 -13.57
C LEU A 269 10.88 -21.49 -13.28
N GLY A 270 10.43 -22.36 -14.17
CA GLY A 270 10.44 -23.82 -13.95
C GLY A 270 9.49 -24.25 -12.82
N SER A 271 9.00 -25.48 -12.85
CA SER A 271 8.01 -25.98 -11.87
C SER A 271 8.51 -25.91 -10.43
N GLU A 272 9.79 -26.21 -10.18
CA GLU A 272 10.38 -26.21 -8.83
C GLU A 272 10.39 -24.84 -8.13
N THR A 273 10.40 -23.74 -8.89
CA THR A 273 10.39 -22.39 -8.33
C THR A 273 8.97 -21.87 -8.16
N LEU A 274 8.01 -22.39 -8.94
CA LEU A 274 6.61 -22.02 -8.85
C LEU A 274 5.89 -22.71 -7.68
N ASP A 275 6.32 -23.93 -7.32
CA ASP A 275 5.87 -24.71 -6.14
C ASP A 275 6.48 -24.23 -4.81
#